data_AF-A0A967L550-F1
#
_entry.id   AF-A0A967L550-F1
#
_cell.length_a   1.000
_cell.length_b   1.000
_cell.length_c   1.000
_cell.angle_alpha   90.00
_cell.angle_beta   90.00
_cell.angle_gamma   90.00
#
_symmetry.space_group_name_H-M   'P 1'
#
loop_
_entity.id
_entity.type
_entity.pdbx_description
1 polymer ?
#
loop_
_entity_poly.entity_id
_entity_poly.type
_entity_poly.pdbx_seq_one_letter_code
_entity_poly.pdbx_strand_id
1 'polypeptide(L)'
;MWIPLWRRKVGTNGTVRRQVEAHPAAESWEEFRQTLRSRVTPVTWRTWLEGLRAETTDGGGIRITAPSEFHLRWINEKFRSLVEDAAGAAFGADIAIELVAPAEP
;
A
#
# COMPACT_ATOMS: atom_id res chain seq x y z
N MET A 1 -16.86 20.62 -39.60
CA MET A 1 -16.96 19.31 -38.93
C MET A 1 -15.56 18.93 -38.48
N TRP A 2 -15.30 18.97 -37.17
CA TRP A 2 -13.96 18.96 -36.56
C TRP A 2 -13.51 17.51 -36.30
N ILE A 3 -12.36 17.11 -36.85
CA ILE A 3 -11.74 15.80 -36.65
C ILE A 3 -10.63 15.97 -35.60
N PRO A 4 -10.71 15.33 -34.41
CA PRO A 4 -9.70 15.49 -33.37
C PRO A 4 -8.38 14.82 -33.75
N LEU A 5 -7.30 15.61 -33.74
CA LEU A 5 -5.92 15.17 -33.78
C LEU A 5 -5.59 14.40 -32.50
N TRP A 6 -5.64 13.07 -32.56
CA TRP A 6 -4.92 12.23 -31.62
C TRP A 6 -4.45 10.95 -32.30
N ARG A 7 -3.77 11.14 -33.43
CA ARG A 7 -2.90 10.12 -34.02
C ARG A 7 -1.45 10.54 -33.76
N ARG A 8 -0.82 9.92 -32.76
CA ARG A 8 0.65 9.85 -32.69
C ARG A 8 1.05 8.42 -32.32
N LYS A 9 1.55 7.69 -33.33
CA LYS A 9 2.43 6.54 -33.11
C LYS A 9 3.76 7.08 -32.57
N VAL A 10 4.24 6.51 -31.47
CA VAL A 10 5.68 6.44 -31.17
C VAL A 10 6.03 4.95 -31.12
N GLY A 11 7.07 4.58 -31.85
CA GLY A 11 7.52 3.22 -32.03
C GLY A 11 8.61 2.79 -31.05
N THR A 12 8.92 1.51 -31.19
CA THR A 12 10.25 0.88 -31.05
C THR A 12 10.79 0.68 -29.63
N ASN A 13 10.56 -0.55 -29.15
CA ASN A 13 11.53 -1.46 -28.53
C ASN A 13 12.77 -0.81 -27.88
N GLY A 14 12.64 -0.43 -26.61
CA GLY A 14 13.74 -0.22 -25.69
C GLY A 14 13.54 -1.16 -24.52
N THR A 15 14.46 -2.10 -24.34
CA THR A 15 14.56 -3.01 -23.21
C THR A 15 14.42 -2.21 -21.91
N VAL A 16 13.23 -2.22 -21.29
CA VAL A 16 13.04 -1.69 -19.95
C VAL A 16 13.76 -2.66 -19.03
N ARG A 17 15.06 -2.43 -18.84
CA ARG A 17 15.69 -2.86 -17.59
C ARG A 17 14.92 -2.12 -16.52
N ARG A 18 14.00 -2.84 -15.89
CA ARG A 18 13.26 -2.43 -14.70
C ARG A 18 14.30 -2.10 -13.65
N GLN A 19 14.80 -0.87 -13.71
CA GLN A 19 15.51 -0.24 -12.64
C GLN A 19 14.51 -0.31 -11.50
N VAL A 20 14.79 -1.17 -10.53
CA VAL A 20 14.11 -1.17 -9.25
C VAL A 20 14.61 0.10 -8.58
N GLU A 21 14.17 1.25 -9.09
CA GLU A 21 14.18 2.49 -8.33
C GLU A 21 13.24 2.17 -7.19
N ALA A 22 13.82 1.80 -6.05
CA ALA A 22 13.09 1.67 -4.81
C ALA A 22 12.34 3.00 -4.68
N HIS A 23 11.07 2.99 -5.05
CA HIS A 23 10.26 4.19 -4.92
C HIS A 23 10.24 4.45 -3.41
N PRO A 24 10.28 5.72 -2.97
CA PRO A 24 10.18 6.03 -1.56
C PRO A 24 8.98 5.31 -0.91
N ALA A 25 7.89 5.12 -1.66
CA ALA A 25 6.74 4.32 -1.24
C ALA A 25 7.04 2.82 -0.97
N ALA A 26 7.93 2.19 -1.75
CA ALA A 26 8.32 0.79 -1.58
C ALA A 26 9.27 0.60 -0.39
N GLU A 27 10.19 1.54 -0.15
CA GLU A 27 11.07 1.53 1.03
C GLU A 27 10.25 1.75 2.32
N SER A 28 9.42 2.79 2.34
CA SER A 28 8.52 3.06 3.47
C SER A 28 7.54 1.90 3.73
N TRP A 29 7.09 1.19 2.69
CA TRP A 29 6.26 -0.01 2.87
C TRP A 29 7.01 -1.16 3.57
N GLU A 30 8.27 -1.41 3.20
CA GLU A 30 9.07 -2.43 3.88
C GLU A 30 9.33 -2.04 5.35
N GLU A 31 9.64 -0.76 5.61
CA GLU A 31 9.81 -0.24 6.98
C GLU A 31 8.55 -0.39 7.82
N PHE A 32 7.38 -0.09 7.24
CA PHE A 32 6.08 -0.31 7.88
C PHE A 32 5.89 -1.79 8.26
N ARG A 33 6.15 -2.71 7.33
CA ARG A 33 6.02 -4.16 7.57
C ARG A 33 6.97 -4.65 8.64
N GLN A 34 8.22 -4.20 8.62
CA GLN A 34 9.20 -4.55 9.65
C GLN A 34 8.79 -4.03 11.02
N THR A 35 8.27 -2.80 11.09
CA THR A 35 7.78 -2.21 12.32
C THR A 35 6.62 -3.02 12.89
N LEU A 36 5.61 -3.36 12.09
CA LEU A 36 4.52 -4.25 12.51
C LEU A 36 5.03 -5.61 12.99
N ARG A 37 5.91 -6.24 12.20
CA ARG A 37 6.44 -7.59 12.48
C ARG A 37 7.23 -7.65 13.79
N SER A 38 7.96 -6.60 14.14
CA SER A 38 8.70 -6.52 15.41
C SER A 38 7.79 -6.40 16.65
N ARG A 39 6.54 -5.96 16.45
CA ARG A 39 5.59 -5.65 17.54
C ARG A 39 4.51 -6.71 17.73
N VAL A 40 4.43 -7.70 16.85
CA VAL A 40 3.49 -8.81 16.95
C VAL A 40 4.20 -10.15 16.99
N THR A 41 3.50 -11.19 17.45
CA THR A 41 4.03 -12.54 17.37
C THR A 41 4.06 -13.04 15.91
N PRO A 42 4.95 -13.98 15.56
CA PRO A 42 5.03 -14.53 14.21
C PRO A 42 3.70 -15.14 13.71
N VAL A 43 2.90 -15.71 14.62
CA VAL A 43 1.58 -16.26 14.27
C VAL A 43 0.59 -15.15 13.94
N THR A 44 0.54 -14.07 14.73
CA THR A 44 -0.31 -12.91 14.45
C THR A 44 0.04 -12.27 13.12
N TRP A 45 1.33 -12.12 12.83
CA TRP A 45 1.81 -11.60 11.54
C TRP A 45 1.25 -12.42 10.37
N ARG A 46 1.52 -13.73 10.35
CA ARG A 46 1.12 -14.62 9.23
C ARG A 46 -0.40 -14.71 9.06
N THR A 47 -1.15 -14.69 10.16
CA THR A 47 -2.61 -14.82 10.10
C THR A 47 -3.30 -13.53 9.67
N TRP A 48 -2.84 -12.36 10.15
CA TRP A 48 -3.63 -11.12 10.04
C TRP A 48 -2.98 -10.00 9.24
N LEU A 49 -1.65 -9.89 9.25
CA LEU A 49 -0.94 -8.70 8.76
C LEU A 49 -0.10 -8.97 7.49
N GLU A 50 0.33 -10.21 7.28
CA GLU A 50 1.17 -10.60 6.15
C GLU A 50 0.51 -10.32 4.79
N GLY A 51 -0.80 -10.53 4.72
CA GLY A 51 -1.61 -10.35 3.51
C GLY A 51 -2.00 -8.90 3.21
N LEU A 52 -1.63 -7.94 4.06
CA LEU A 52 -1.92 -6.53 3.80
C LEU A 52 -1.15 -6.03 2.58
N ARG A 53 -1.77 -5.13 1.82
CA ARG A 53 -1.14 -4.42 0.71
C ARG A 53 -1.31 -2.92 0.93
N ALA A 54 -0.24 -2.15 0.73
CA ALA A 54 -0.34 -0.70 0.69
C ALA A 54 -0.19 -0.17 -0.73
N GLU A 55 -0.95 0.87 -1.01
CA GLU A 55 -0.93 1.62 -2.25
C GLU A 55 -0.94 3.10 -1.91
N THR A 56 -0.04 3.88 -2.51
CA THR A 56 -0.05 5.33 -2.37
C THR A 56 -1.23 5.90 -3.12
N THR A 57 -1.96 6.84 -2.52
CA THR A 57 -3.03 7.56 -3.18
C THR A 57 -2.49 8.83 -3.83
N ASP A 58 -3.11 9.27 -4.93
CA ASP A 58 -2.70 10.47 -5.67
C ASP A 58 -2.68 11.74 -4.79
N GLY A 59 -3.48 11.76 -3.72
CA GLY A 59 -3.54 12.84 -2.73
C GLY A 59 -2.48 12.81 -1.63
N GLY A 60 -1.44 11.97 -1.75
CA GLY A 60 -0.36 11.87 -0.76
C GLY A 60 -0.72 11.08 0.49
N GLY A 61 -1.80 10.29 0.46
CA GLY A 61 -2.17 9.34 1.50
C GLY A 61 -1.77 7.91 1.17
N ILE A 62 -2.13 6.98 2.05
CA ILE A 62 -1.89 5.55 1.87
C ILE A 62 -3.17 4.77 2.10
N ARG A 63 -3.49 3.92 1.13
CA ARG A 63 -4.55 2.93 1.25
C ARG A 63 -3.94 1.58 1.60
N ILE A 64 -4.37 1.01 2.72
CA ILE A 64 -4.02 -0.34 3.16
C ILE A 64 -5.21 -1.24 2.91
N THR A 65 -5.05 -2.17 1.99
CA THR A 65 -6.08 -3.16 1.60
C THR A 65 -5.82 -4.46 2.36
N ALA A 66 -6.79 -4.85 3.20
CA ALA A 66 -6.81 -6.14 3.88
C ALA A 66 -7.30 -7.25 2.94
N PRO A 67 -6.96 -8.54 3.16
CA PRO A 67 -7.38 -9.63 2.28
C PRO A 67 -8.90 -9.85 2.21
N SER A 68 -9.62 -9.54 3.28
CA SER A 68 -11.08 -9.64 3.35
C SER A 68 -11.65 -8.71 4.42
N GLU A 69 -12.96 -8.51 4.42
CA GLU A 69 -13.65 -7.69 5.42
C GLU A 69 -13.43 -8.20 6.86
N PHE A 70 -13.35 -9.52 7.06
CA PHE A 70 -13.05 -10.09 8.38
C PHE A 70 -11.66 -9.67 8.87
N HIS A 71 -10.66 -9.65 8.00
CA HIS A 71 -9.33 -9.15 8.34
C HIS A 71 -9.38 -7.66 8.64
N LEU A 72 -10.06 -6.87 7.80
CA LEU A 72 -10.21 -5.43 8.01
C LEU A 72 -10.84 -5.12 9.37
N ARG A 73 -11.92 -5.82 9.73
CA ARG A 73 -12.60 -5.62 11.03
C ARG A 73 -11.69 -5.98 12.20
N TRP A 74 -10.99 -7.12 12.13
CA TRP A 74 -10.06 -7.52 13.18
C TRP A 74 -8.89 -6.56 13.34
N ILE A 75 -8.33 -6.07 12.22
CA ILE A 75 -7.26 -5.08 12.21
C ILE A 75 -7.75 -3.77 12.83
N ASN A 76 -8.93 -3.27 12.44
CA ASN A 76 -9.50 -2.08 13.04
C ASN A 76 -9.81 -2.24 14.53
N GLU A 77 -10.19 -3.42 14.99
CA GLU A 77 -10.53 -3.63 16.39
C GLU A 77 -9.31 -3.83 17.30
N LYS A 78 -8.29 -4.57 16.83
CA LYS A 78 -7.14 -4.98 17.66
C LYS A 78 -5.82 -4.31 17.31
N PHE A 79 -5.64 -3.91 16.05
CA PHE A 79 -4.35 -3.47 15.52
C PHE A 79 -4.39 -2.07 14.92
N ARG A 80 -5.50 -1.33 15.05
CA ARG A 80 -5.66 0.02 14.49
C ARG A 80 -4.54 0.95 14.92
N SER A 81 -4.37 1.11 16.23
CA SER A 81 -3.34 2.00 16.79
C SER A 81 -1.94 1.54 16.42
N LEU A 82 -1.71 0.23 16.32
CA LEU A 82 -0.43 -0.33 15.90
C LEU A 82 -0.11 0.00 14.44
N VAL A 83 -1.11 -0.11 13.56
CA VAL A 83 -0.99 0.22 12.13
C VAL A 83 -0.78 1.71 11.95
N GLU A 84 -1.51 2.56 12.66
CA GLU A 84 -1.36 4.01 12.59
C GLU A 84 0.04 4.45 13.05
N ASP A 85 0.53 3.92 14.17
CA ASP A 85 1.88 4.24 14.65
C ASP A 85 2.97 3.75 13.70
N ALA A 86 2.85 2.52 13.19
CA ALA A 86 3.80 1.99 12.21
C ALA A 86 3.79 2.78 10.89
N ALA A 87 2.61 3.22 10.44
CA ALA A 87 2.48 4.01 9.23
C ALA A 87 3.01 5.44 9.44
N GLY A 88 2.74 6.06 10.59
CA GLY A 88 3.31 7.35 10.95
C GLY A 88 4.84 7.33 11.03
N ALA A 89 5.42 6.24 11.53
CA ALA A 89 6.87 6.05 11.57
C ALA A 89 7.48 5.89 10.16
N ALA A 90 6.82 5.15 9.27
CA ALA A 90 7.36 4.81 7.97
C ALA A 90 7.10 5.86 6.87
N PHE A 91 5.95 6.54 6.95
CA PHE A 91 5.48 7.46 5.90
C PHE A 91 5.26 8.90 6.40
N GLY A 92 5.41 9.15 7.70
CA GLY A 92 5.24 10.45 8.33
C GLY A 92 3.92 10.57 9.11
N ALA A 93 3.95 11.29 10.22
CA ALA A 93 2.83 11.38 11.16
C ALA A 93 1.58 12.11 10.63
N ASP A 94 1.70 12.87 9.54
CA ASP A 94 0.60 13.65 8.95
C ASP A 94 -0.13 12.91 7.82
N ILE A 95 0.26 11.66 7.53
CA ILE A 95 -0.28 10.95 6.38
C ILE A 95 -1.71 10.44 6.63
N ALA A 96 -2.58 10.64 5.65
CA ALA A 96 -3.92 10.07 5.66
C ALA A 96 -3.84 8.56 5.41
N ILE A 97 -4.28 7.76 6.39
CA ILE A 97 -4.30 6.29 6.30
C ILE A 97 -5.74 5.83 6.07
N GLU A 98 -5.97 5.14 4.96
CA GLU A 98 -7.27 4.55 4.63
C GLU A 98 -7.17 3.02 4.67
N LEU A 99 -7.85 2.40 5.64
CA LEU A 99 -7.93 0.94 5.75
C LEU A 99 -9.19 0.45 5.04
N VAL A 100 -9.02 -0.39 4.03
CA VAL A 100 -10.13 -0.93 3.21
C VAL A 100 -10.04 -2.44 3.05
N ALA A 101 -11.15 -3.05 2.66
CA ALA A 101 -11.21 -4.43 2.19
C ALA A 101 -11.41 -4.41 0.66
N PRO A 102 -11.06 -5.47 -0.07
CA PRO A 102 -11.42 -5.58 -1.47
C PRO A 102 -12.93 -5.46 -1.61
N ALA A 103 -13.38 -4.69 -2.60
CA ALA A 103 -14.78 -4.71 -2.99
C ALA A 103 -15.14 -6.14 -3.39
N GLU A 104 -16.14 -6.73 -2.73
CA GLU A 104 -16.67 -8.03 -3.14
C GLU A 104 -17.19 -7.92 -4.60
N PRO A 105 -16.88 -8.90 -5.47
CA PRO A 105 -17.27 -8.89 -6.88
C PRO A 105 -18.76 -9.16 -7.10
#